data_AF-A0A195E6S5-F1
#
_entry.id   AF-A0A195E6S5-F1
#
_cell.length_a   1.000
_cell.length_b   1.000
_cell.length_c   1.000
_cell.angle_alpha   90.00
_cell.angle_beta   90.00
_cell.angle_gamma   90.00
#
_symmetry.space_group_name_H-M   'P 1'
#
loop_
_entity.id
_entity.type
_entity.pdbx_description
1 polymer ?
#
loop_
_entity_poly.entity_id
_entity_poly.type
_entity_poly.pdbx_seq_one_letter_code
_entity_poly.pdbx_strand_id
1 'polypeptide(L)'
;MESEKYSTADRKLKTYLAYSVVLLVFFAFAAFKATKDRTIVSVIATTFVASVFLVIFLLCDVTLRLCQTLVSFTTDVGQHSEESFWSVAKYHFSLNTLSATIVIVATLLFLGLSITIRGCPLRYAWDFGPYVCLPLMIFSFCLIRMSNLAEWETGSLSDLSAMKGLDYGTGMAYNFYYGYLRLTLPSSETSRKGIIEKIENFEDYHNVTFPVHKLFLLIPTSGYIPPDLKEASCQWMENIHELEEEKRNRAGNIGRTYRNNAYKIYPEGRKSGNKPVYIVVEGATPLLTYYEVQKHNHSESAVYRQYKPKIIERFYTKLQEILQSNPETRDLCELIYYDDFDAKGNKVNVAMILLERISKINSA
;
A
#
# COMPACT_ATOMS: atom_id res chain seq x y z
N MET A 1 -13.37 -13.86 19.30
CA MET A 1 -12.06 -13.92 18.59
C MET A 1 -11.62 -15.35 18.26
N GLU A 2 -11.75 -16.33 19.16
CA GLU A 2 -11.46 -17.74 18.81
C GLU A 2 -12.48 -18.37 17.84
N SER A 3 -13.76 -17.96 17.92
CA SER A 3 -14.83 -18.47 17.04
C SER A 3 -14.67 -18.06 15.56
N GLU A 4 -14.20 -16.84 15.27
CA GLU A 4 -13.95 -16.38 13.89
C GLU A 4 -12.73 -17.03 13.25
N LYS A 5 -11.68 -17.29 14.05
CA LYS A 5 -10.49 -18.01 13.58
C LYS A 5 -10.84 -19.46 13.21
N TYR A 6 -11.73 -20.09 13.99
CA TYR A 6 -12.28 -21.42 13.70
C TYR A 6 -13.13 -21.43 12.42
N SER A 7 -14.01 -20.43 12.25
CA SER A 7 -14.88 -20.30 11.07
C SER A 7 -14.09 -20.08 9.77
N THR A 8 -13.03 -19.28 9.83
CA THR A 8 -12.18 -19.00 8.66
C THR A 8 -11.32 -20.21 8.27
N ALA A 9 -10.81 -20.96 9.26
CA ALA A 9 -10.07 -22.19 9.03
C ALA A 9 -10.97 -23.29 8.44
N ASP A 10 -12.19 -23.45 8.95
CA ASP A 10 -13.19 -24.40 8.44
C ASP A 10 -13.61 -24.07 7.00
N ARG A 11 -13.79 -22.78 6.67
CA ARG A 11 -14.08 -22.35 5.29
C ARG A 11 -12.93 -22.65 4.33
N LYS A 12 -11.68 -22.39 4.73
CA LYS A 12 -10.49 -22.72 3.92
C LYS A 12 -10.40 -24.24 3.73
N LEU A 13 -10.58 -25.03 4.79
CA LEU A 13 -10.54 -26.49 4.73
C LEU A 13 -11.59 -27.05 3.78
N LYS A 14 -12.85 -26.60 3.87
CA LYS A 14 -13.93 -27.00 2.94
C LYS A 14 -13.61 -26.68 1.49
N THR A 15 -13.03 -25.49 1.27
CA THR A 15 -12.62 -25.02 -0.06
C THR A 15 -11.50 -25.90 -0.63
N TYR A 16 -10.43 -26.18 0.13
CA TYR A 16 -9.36 -27.09 -0.27
C TYR A 16 -9.83 -28.53 -0.48
N LEU A 17 -10.78 -29.00 0.32
CA LEU A 17 -11.38 -30.33 0.17
C LEU A 17 -12.12 -30.45 -1.16
N ALA A 18 -12.96 -29.46 -1.50
CA ALA A 18 -13.68 -29.44 -2.78
C ALA A 18 -12.71 -29.43 -3.98
N TYR A 19 -11.66 -28.61 -3.91
CA TYR A 19 -10.64 -28.57 -4.97
C TYR A 19 -9.86 -29.88 -5.09
N SER A 20 -9.55 -30.53 -3.96
CA SER A 20 -8.85 -31.82 -3.96
C SER A 20 -9.68 -32.92 -4.62
N VAL A 21 -11.01 -32.92 -4.41
CA VAL A 21 -11.93 -33.85 -5.08
C VAL A 21 -11.94 -33.62 -6.59
N VAL A 22 -12.04 -32.37 -7.04
CA VAL A 22 -12.03 -32.02 -8.48
C VAL A 22 -10.71 -32.44 -9.14
N LEU A 23 -9.57 -32.15 -8.50
CA LEU A 23 -8.25 -32.56 -8.98
C LEU A 23 -8.13 -34.08 -9.09
N LEU A 24 -8.61 -34.81 -8.07
CA LEU A 24 -8.58 -36.27 -8.06
C LEU A 24 -9.41 -36.86 -9.20
N VAL A 25 -10.57 -36.28 -9.53
CA VAL A 25 -11.42 -36.72 -10.64
C VAL A 25 -10.70 -36.57 -11.99
N PHE A 26 -10.11 -35.41 -12.27
CA PHE A 26 -9.37 -35.20 -13.53
C PHE A 26 -8.17 -36.13 -13.66
N PHE A 27 -7.42 -36.33 -12.57
CA PHE A 27 -6.27 -37.23 -12.56
C PHE A 27 -6.69 -38.69 -12.74
N ALA A 28 -7.73 -39.14 -12.02
CA ALA A 28 -8.25 -40.51 -12.13
C ALA A 28 -8.83 -40.79 -13.53
N PHE A 29 -9.52 -39.82 -14.13
CA PHE A 29 -10.02 -39.93 -15.50
C PHE A 29 -8.88 -40.10 -16.52
N ALA A 30 -7.82 -39.29 -16.40
CA ALA A 30 -6.63 -39.41 -17.25
C ALA A 30 -5.93 -40.78 -17.07
N ALA A 31 -5.77 -41.23 -15.82
CA ALA A 31 -5.17 -42.53 -15.50
C ALA A 31 -6.00 -43.70 -16.01
N PHE A 32 -7.33 -43.59 -16.00
CA PHE A 32 -8.23 -44.59 -16.59
C PHE A 32 -8.15 -44.60 -18.13
N LYS A 33 -7.92 -43.46 -18.78
CA LYS A 33 -7.76 -43.40 -20.24
C LYS A 33 -6.38 -43.83 -20.72
N ALA A 34 -5.35 -43.70 -19.89
CA ALA A 34 -3.99 -44.13 -20.20
C ALA A 34 -3.75 -45.64 -20.02
N THR A 35 -4.71 -46.42 -19.48
CA THR A 35 -4.53 -47.87 -19.30
C THR A 35 -4.51 -48.61 -20.63
N LYS A 36 -3.35 -49.22 -20.94
CA LYS A 36 -3.25 -50.29 -21.94
C LYS A 36 -2.62 -51.60 -21.44
N ASP A 37 -2.46 -51.83 -20.12
CA ASP A 37 -2.47 -53.20 -19.52
C ASP A 37 -2.13 -53.31 -18.02
N ARG A 38 -1.68 -52.25 -17.32
CA ARG A 38 -1.45 -52.33 -15.85
C ARG A 38 -1.76 -50.99 -15.18
N THR A 39 -2.57 -51.02 -14.11
CA THR A 39 -3.02 -49.84 -13.37
C THR A 39 -1.86 -49.00 -12.83
N ILE A 40 -0.83 -49.64 -12.26
CA ILE A 40 0.35 -48.97 -11.70
C ILE A 40 1.16 -48.24 -12.79
N VAL A 41 1.35 -48.87 -13.96
CA VAL A 41 2.09 -48.27 -15.07
C VAL A 41 1.36 -47.05 -15.62
N SER A 42 0.03 -47.11 -15.68
CA SER A 42 -0.80 -45.98 -16.10
C SER A 42 -0.66 -44.78 -15.16
N VAL A 43 -0.70 -45.01 -13.83
CA VAL A 43 -0.53 -43.95 -12.82
C VAL A 43 0.85 -43.31 -12.89
N ILE A 44 1.90 -44.12 -13.08
CA ILE A 44 3.27 -43.60 -13.23
C ILE A 44 3.37 -42.74 -14.50
N ALA A 45 2.84 -43.23 -15.63
CA ALA A 45 2.83 -42.50 -16.88
C ALA A 45 2.07 -41.17 -16.78
N THR A 46 0.86 -41.16 -16.20
CA THR A 46 0.09 -39.92 -16.02
C THR A 46 0.75 -38.94 -15.06
N THR A 47 1.45 -39.43 -14.03
CA THR A 47 2.24 -38.57 -13.13
C THR A 47 3.36 -37.85 -13.88
N PHE A 48 4.07 -38.57 -14.76
CA PHE A 48 5.09 -37.98 -15.62
C PHE A 48 4.51 -37.01 -16.66
N VAL A 49 3.36 -37.31 -17.25
CA VAL A 49 2.70 -36.39 -18.19
C VAL A 49 2.21 -35.12 -17.46
N ALA A 50 1.68 -35.26 -16.24
CA ALA A 50 1.27 -34.12 -15.43
C ALA A 50 2.46 -33.21 -15.08
N SER A 51 3.64 -33.78 -14.77
CA SER A 51 4.84 -33.00 -14.46
C SER A 51 5.34 -32.20 -15.67
N VAL A 52 5.21 -32.73 -16.89
CA VAL A 52 5.51 -31.99 -18.13
C VAL A 52 4.64 -30.74 -18.24
N PHE A 53 3.32 -30.86 -18.06
CA PHE A 53 2.42 -29.70 -18.12
C PHE A 53 2.65 -28.73 -16.95
N LEU A 54 2.95 -29.23 -15.74
CA LEU A 54 3.31 -28.38 -14.61
C LEU A 54 4.55 -27.54 -14.93
N VAL A 55 5.63 -28.15 -15.43
CA VAL A 55 6.85 -27.41 -15.79
C VAL A 55 6.58 -26.37 -16.88
N ILE A 56 5.74 -26.67 -17.87
CA ILE A 56 5.37 -25.69 -18.91
C ILE A 56 4.65 -24.49 -18.29
N PHE A 57 3.66 -24.71 -17.44
CA PHE A 57 2.96 -23.61 -16.77
C PHE A 57 3.87 -22.84 -15.80
N LEU A 58 4.81 -23.51 -15.14
CA LEU A 58 5.83 -22.86 -14.30
C LEU A 58 6.75 -21.96 -15.13
N LEU A 59 7.16 -22.39 -16.32
CA LEU A 59 7.94 -21.55 -17.25
C LEU A 59 7.14 -20.33 -17.71
N CYS A 60 5.84 -20.49 -17.99
CA CYS A 60 4.95 -19.37 -18.28
C CYS A 60 4.86 -18.39 -17.09
N ASP A 61 4.67 -18.88 -15.87
CA ASP A 61 4.59 -18.06 -14.65
C ASP A 61 5.90 -17.30 -14.40
N VAL A 62 7.05 -17.96 -14.53
CA VAL A 62 8.38 -17.32 -14.44
C VAL A 62 8.53 -16.22 -15.49
N THR A 63 8.11 -16.48 -16.73
CA THR A 63 8.18 -15.49 -17.82
C THR A 63 7.31 -14.27 -17.49
N LEU A 64 6.10 -14.48 -16.98
CA LEU A 64 5.22 -13.39 -16.57
C LEU A 64 5.82 -12.56 -15.41
N ARG A 65 6.41 -13.21 -14.40
CA ARG A 65 7.13 -12.52 -13.30
C ARG A 65 8.29 -11.68 -13.81
N LEU A 66 9.07 -12.19 -14.76
CA LEU A 66 10.16 -11.45 -15.41
C LEU A 66 9.61 -10.22 -16.14
N CYS A 67 8.58 -10.38 -16.96
CA CYS A 67 7.93 -9.27 -17.67
C CYS A 67 7.44 -8.20 -16.70
N GLN A 68 6.80 -8.58 -15.60
CA GLN A 68 6.34 -7.61 -14.61
C GLN A 68 7.47 -6.92 -13.85
N THR A 69 8.52 -7.65 -13.49
CA THR A 69 9.69 -7.05 -12.83
C THR A 69 10.32 -6.00 -13.74
N LEU A 70 10.38 -6.27 -15.06
CA LEU A 70 10.85 -5.31 -16.06
C LEU A 70 9.93 -4.09 -16.17
N VAL A 71 8.61 -4.29 -16.23
CA VAL A 71 7.63 -3.18 -16.28
C VAL A 71 7.76 -2.30 -15.04
N SER A 72 7.69 -2.88 -13.84
CA SER A 72 7.81 -2.16 -12.57
C SER A 72 9.12 -1.37 -12.49
N PHE A 73 10.23 -1.95 -12.93
CA PHE A 73 11.51 -1.26 -13.01
C PHE A 73 11.48 -0.06 -13.97
N THR A 74 10.85 -0.20 -15.14
CA THR A 74 10.77 0.91 -16.11
C THR A 74 9.81 2.02 -15.70
N THR A 75 8.76 1.72 -14.92
CA THR A 75 7.73 2.70 -14.51
C THR A 75 8.02 3.39 -13.19
N ASP A 76 8.51 2.67 -12.16
CA ASP A 76 8.76 3.25 -10.82
C ASP A 76 10.11 3.98 -10.71
N VAL A 77 11.13 3.60 -11.49
CA VAL A 77 12.45 4.27 -11.46
C VAL A 77 12.41 5.67 -12.11
N GLY A 78 11.33 5.99 -12.83
CA GLY A 78 11.11 7.31 -13.42
C GLY A 78 10.77 8.42 -12.40
N GLN A 79 10.24 8.09 -11.23
CA GLN A 79 9.83 9.07 -10.22
C GLN A 79 10.06 8.53 -8.80
N HIS A 80 11.24 8.83 -8.26
CA HIS A 80 11.54 8.78 -6.81
C HIS A 80 11.38 7.44 -6.07
N SER A 81 12.33 6.51 -6.25
CA SER A 81 12.85 5.68 -5.14
C SER A 81 14.14 4.94 -5.53
N GLU A 82 15.06 4.79 -4.59
CA GLU A 82 16.26 3.93 -4.70
C GLU A 82 15.91 2.44 -4.51
N GLU A 83 14.79 1.95 -5.08
CA GLU A 83 14.53 0.51 -5.05
C GLU A 83 15.40 -0.21 -6.10
N SER A 84 16.38 -0.97 -5.61
CA SER A 84 17.24 -1.80 -6.47
C SER A 84 16.41 -2.82 -7.24
N PHE A 85 16.73 -3.09 -8.51
CA PHE A 85 16.12 -4.17 -9.30
C PHE A 85 15.97 -5.48 -8.52
N TRP A 86 16.93 -5.80 -7.65
CA TRP A 86 16.92 -6.99 -6.81
C TRP A 86 15.82 -7.01 -5.73
N SER A 87 15.41 -5.87 -5.17
CA SER A 87 14.30 -5.83 -4.19
C SER A 87 12.97 -6.12 -4.89
N VAL A 88 12.75 -5.51 -6.05
CA VAL A 88 11.56 -5.71 -6.90
C VAL A 88 11.50 -7.16 -7.39
N ALA A 89 12.63 -7.69 -7.89
CA ALA A 89 12.72 -9.09 -8.30
C ALA A 89 12.45 -10.05 -7.12
N LYS A 90 13.04 -9.80 -5.95
CA LYS A 90 12.82 -10.65 -4.75
C LYS A 90 11.35 -10.68 -4.35
N TYR A 91 10.64 -9.57 -4.51
CA TYR A 91 9.20 -9.51 -4.26
C TYR A 91 8.41 -10.40 -5.24
N HIS A 92 8.58 -10.18 -6.55
CA HIS A 92 7.86 -10.93 -7.57
C HIS A 92 8.22 -12.41 -7.60
N PHE A 93 9.43 -12.81 -7.16
CA PHE A 93 9.88 -14.20 -7.11
C PHE A 93 9.76 -14.85 -5.72
N SER A 94 9.11 -14.18 -4.76
CA SER A 94 8.82 -14.79 -3.47
C SER A 94 7.83 -15.96 -3.65
N LEU A 95 8.18 -17.11 -3.10
CA LEU A 95 7.39 -18.34 -3.16
C LEU A 95 7.01 -18.76 -1.74
N ASN A 96 5.75 -19.13 -1.56
CA ASN A 96 5.33 -19.78 -0.33
C ASN A 96 5.84 -21.24 -0.28
N THR A 97 5.88 -21.85 0.91
CA THR A 97 6.42 -23.20 1.10
C THR A 97 5.75 -24.26 0.22
N LEU A 98 4.43 -24.17 0.01
CA LEU A 98 3.66 -25.13 -0.78
C LEU A 98 3.97 -25.02 -2.28
N SER A 99 4.10 -23.80 -2.78
CA SER A 99 4.46 -23.52 -4.17
C SER A 99 5.90 -23.95 -4.46
N ALA A 100 6.83 -23.70 -3.53
CA ALA A 100 8.22 -24.13 -3.64
C ALA A 100 8.33 -25.67 -3.68
N THR A 101 7.58 -26.39 -2.84
CA THR A 101 7.58 -27.87 -2.89
C THR A 101 7.01 -28.40 -4.20
N ILE A 102 5.92 -27.83 -4.71
CA ILE A 102 5.36 -28.22 -6.02
C ILE A 102 6.35 -27.98 -7.15
N VAL A 103 7.03 -26.83 -7.18
CA VAL A 103 8.07 -26.53 -8.18
C VAL A 103 9.19 -27.55 -8.13
N ILE A 104 9.70 -27.88 -6.94
CA ILE A 104 10.79 -28.85 -6.77
C ILE A 104 10.33 -30.25 -7.21
N VAL A 105 9.17 -30.71 -6.76
CA VAL A 105 8.68 -32.05 -7.14
C VAL A 105 8.40 -32.15 -8.65
N ALA A 106 7.76 -31.14 -9.24
CA ALA A 106 7.48 -31.13 -10.68
C ALA A 106 8.77 -31.15 -11.52
N THR A 107 9.76 -30.35 -11.14
CA THR A 107 11.06 -30.29 -11.83
C THR A 107 11.84 -31.59 -11.70
N LEU A 108 11.86 -32.21 -10.51
CA LEU A 108 12.50 -33.52 -10.31
C LEU A 108 11.84 -34.63 -11.14
N LEU A 109 10.50 -34.68 -11.18
CA LEU A 109 9.78 -35.65 -12.00
C LEU A 109 10.02 -35.43 -13.50
N PHE A 110 10.07 -34.17 -13.95
CA PHE A 110 10.39 -33.83 -15.33
C PHE A 110 11.82 -34.21 -15.72
N LEU A 111 12.80 -33.97 -14.83
CA LEU A 111 14.18 -34.39 -15.03
C LEU A 111 14.31 -35.91 -15.07
N GLY A 112 13.65 -36.62 -14.15
CA GLY A 112 13.60 -38.08 -14.15
C GLY A 112 13.02 -38.65 -15.46
N LEU A 113 11.96 -38.02 -15.97
CA LEU A 113 11.39 -38.37 -17.28
C LEU A 113 12.37 -38.11 -18.43
N SER A 114 13.06 -36.95 -18.40
CA SER A 114 14.04 -36.56 -19.42
C SER A 114 15.27 -37.45 -19.44
N ILE A 115 15.65 -38.04 -18.31
CA ILE A 115 16.73 -39.03 -18.23
C ILE A 115 16.26 -40.38 -18.77
N THR A 116 15.01 -40.76 -18.48
CA THR A 116 14.43 -42.04 -18.90
C THR A 116 14.16 -42.07 -20.40
N ILE A 117 13.76 -40.93 -20.97
CA ILE A 117 13.41 -40.79 -22.39
C ILE A 117 14.52 -40.03 -23.08
N ARG A 118 15.18 -40.66 -24.06
CA ARG A 118 16.26 -40.05 -24.86
C ARG A 118 15.76 -39.01 -25.90
N GLY A 119 14.67 -38.31 -25.58
CA GLY A 119 13.94 -37.40 -26.48
C GLY A 119 13.14 -36.35 -25.73
N CYS A 120 12.37 -35.53 -26.45
CA CYS A 120 11.62 -34.41 -25.85
C CYS A 120 10.46 -34.91 -24.96
N PRO A 121 10.40 -34.55 -23.66
CA PRO A 121 9.31 -34.94 -22.76
C PRO A 121 7.92 -34.49 -23.22
N LEU A 122 7.83 -33.36 -23.94
CA LEU A 122 6.58 -32.87 -24.51
C LEU A 122 6.02 -33.81 -25.59
N ARG A 123 6.91 -34.38 -26.42
CA ARG A 123 6.51 -35.35 -27.44
C ARG A 123 5.94 -36.62 -26.79
N TYR A 124 6.62 -37.11 -25.76
CA TYR A 124 6.12 -38.24 -24.96
C TYR A 124 4.75 -37.96 -24.35
N ALA A 125 4.52 -36.76 -23.80
CA ALA A 125 3.21 -36.38 -23.28
C ALA A 125 2.12 -36.39 -24.36
N TRP A 126 2.42 -35.89 -25.56
CA TRP A 126 1.48 -35.79 -26.67
C TRP A 126 1.11 -37.14 -27.28
N ASP A 127 2.00 -38.14 -27.19
CA ASP A 127 1.76 -39.49 -27.70
C ASP A 127 0.56 -40.19 -27.01
N PHE A 128 0.16 -39.75 -25.81
CA PHE A 128 -1.04 -40.25 -25.11
C PHE A 128 -2.37 -39.69 -25.67
N GLY A 129 -2.29 -38.67 -26.53
CA GLY A 129 -3.45 -38.07 -27.19
C GLY A 129 -4.29 -37.15 -26.30
N PRO A 130 -5.27 -36.45 -26.90
CA PRO A 130 -5.98 -35.35 -26.26
C PRO A 130 -6.81 -35.75 -25.04
N TYR A 131 -7.33 -36.98 -25.01
CA TYR A 131 -8.16 -37.48 -23.90
C TYR A 131 -7.39 -37.66 -22.59
N VAL A 132 -6.07 -37.79 -22.65
CA VAL A 132 -5.18 -37.84 -21.46
C VAL A 132 -4.56 -36.46 -21.23
N CYS A 133 -4.11 -35.79 -22.29
CA CYS A 133 -3.44 -34.49 -22.18
C CYS A 133 -4.35 -33.38 -21.63
N LEU A 134 -5.58 -33.23 -22.13
CA LEU A 134 -6.46 -32.12 -21.73
C LEU A 134 -6.84 -32.16 -20.24
N PRO A 135 -7.29 -33.29 -19.67
CA PRO A 135 -7.54 -33.38 -18.22
C PRO A 135 -6.29 -33.11 -17.39
N LEU A 136 -5.11 -33.54 -17.83
CA LEU A 136 -3.86 -33.30 -17.12
C LEU A 136 -3.39 -31.85 -17.23
N MET A 137 -3.62 -31.17 -18.35
CA MET A 137 -3.40 -29.73 -18.45
C MET A 137 -4.30 -28.96 -17.48
N ILE A 138 -5.59 -29.30 -17.41
CA ILE A 138 -6.54 -28.69 -16.47
C ILE A 138 -6.10 -28.97 -15.03
N PHE A 139 -5.75 -30.22 -14.72
CA PHE A 139 -5.22 -30.62 -13.41
C PHE A 139 -3.99 -29.78 -13.03
N SER A 140 -2.99 -29.69 -13.92
CA SER A 140 -1.75 -28.97 -13.67
C SER A 140 -1.97 -27.47 -13.50
N PHE A 141 -2.84 -26.86 -14.31
CA PHE A 141 -3.23 -25.46 -14.16
C PHE A 141 -3.93 -25.20 -12.82
N CYS A 142 -4.92 -26.03 -12.47
CA CYS A 142 -5.63 -25.92 -11.20
C CYS A 142 -4.68 -26.10 -10.02
N LEU A 143 -3.77 -27.08 -10.05
CA LEU A 143 -2.81 -27.31 -8.97
C LEU A 143 -1.91 -26.09 -8.73
N ILE A 144 -1.45 -25.44 -9.80
CA ILE A 144 -0.66 -24.20 -9.72
C ILE A 144 -1.46 -23.06 -9.09
N ARG A 145 -2.68 -22.82 -9.56
CA ARG A 145 -3.56 -21.77 -8.99
C ARG A 145 -3.87 -22.03 -7.51
N MET A 146 -4.08 -23.29 -7.15
CA MET A 146 -4.36 -23.73 -5.79
C MET A 146 -3.18 -23.59 -4.82
N SER A 147 -1.96 -23.65 -5.33
CA SER A 147 -0.76 -23.48 -4.52
C SER A 147 -0.46 -22.02 -4.14
N ASN A 148 -1.34 -21.08 -4.53
CA ASN A 148 -1.12 -19.63 -4.46
C ASN A 148 0.20 -19.21 -5.13
N LEU A 149 0.67 -19.97 -6.14
CA LEU A 149 1.86 -19.59 -6.89
C LEU A 149 1.66 -18.22 -7.55
N ALA A 150 0.46 -17.93 -8.05
CA ALA A 150 0.09 -16.67 -8.68
C ALA A 150 -0.21 -15.51 -7.70
N GLU A 151 0.16 -15.63 -6.41
CA GLU A 151 -0.13 -14.58 -5.41
C GLU A 151 0.55 -13.23 -5.75
N TRP A 152 1.68 -13.27 -6.46
CA TRP A 152 2.36 -12.09 -7.01
C TRP A 152 1.47 -11.27 -7.97
N GLU A 153 0.52 -11.92 -8.66
CA GLU A 153 -0.42 -11.27 -9.60
C GLU A 153 -1.39 -10.35 -8.85
N THR A 154 -1.83 -10.77 -7.66
CA THR A 154 -2.69 -10.01 -6.73
C THR A 154 -1.95 -8.85 -6.05
N GLY A 155 -0.65 -8.99 -5.79
CA GLY A 155 0.14 -7.96 -5.09
C GLY A 155 0.49 -6.71 -5.92
N SER A 156 0.31 -6.77 -7.24
CA SER A 156 0.67 -5.69 -8.16
C SER A 156 -0.52 -4.78 -8.45
N LEU A 157 -0.53 -3.56 -7.85
CA LEU A 157 -1.32 -2.31 -8.15
C LEU A 157 -2.86 -2.41 -8.28
N SER A 158 -3.35 -3.54 -8.75
CA SER A 158 -4.71 -3.98 -8.97
C SER A 158 -5.52 -4.01 -7.68
N ASP A 159 -4.97 -4.46 -6.54
CA ASP A 159 -5.78 -4.60 -5.32
C ASP A 159 -6.30 -3.27 -4.76
N LEU A 160 -5.46 -2.22 -4.69
CA LEU A 160 -5.92 -0.90 -4.21
C LEU A 160 -6.84 -0.20 -5.21
N SER A 161 -6.55 -0.32 -6.51
CA SER A 161 -7.42 0.26 -7.56
C SER A 161 -8.75 -0.50 -7.68
N ALA A 162 -8.74 -1.82 -7.47
CA ALA A 162 -9.91 -2.69 -7.43
C ALA A 162 -10.81 -2.42 -6.21
N MET A 163 -10.26 -1.87 -5.12
CA MET A 163 -11.05 -1.44 -3.97
C MET A 163 -11.97 -0.24 -4.28
N LYS A 164 -11.86 0.41 -5.46
CA LYS A 164 -12.76 1.48 -5.93
C LYS A 164 -13.00 2.58 -4.88
N GLY A 165 -11.95 2.97 -4.15
CA GLY A 165 -12.01 3.99 -3.11
C GLY A 165 -12.36 3.47 -1.70
N LEU A 166 -12.43 2.16 -1.50
CA LEU A 166 -12.53 1.53 -0.17
C LEU A 166 -11.16 1.19 0.43
N ASP A 167 -10.07 1.65 -0.19
CA ASP A 167 -8.73 1.46 0.36
C ASP A 167 -8.49 2.34 1.59
N TYR A 168 -7.53 1.93 2.41
CA TYR A 168 -7.22 2.58 3.69
C TYR A 168 -6.81 4.06 3.51
N GLY A 169 -6.06 4.40 2.45
CA GLY A 169 -5.63 5.77 2.17
C GLY A 169 -6.80 6.69 1.82
N THR A 170 -7.69 6.22 0.94
CA THR A 170 -8.92 6.94 0.59
C THR A 170 -9.86 7.10 1.79
N GLY A 171 -10.02 6.04 2.59
CA GLY A 171 -10.81 6.08 3.82
C GLY A 171 -10.28 7.11 4.83
N MET A 172 -8.97 7.17 5.03
CA MET A 172 -8.33 8.19 5.86
C MET A 172 -8.59 9.61 5.34
N ALA A 173 -8.48 9.83 4.03
CA ALA A 173 -8.69 11.14 3.41
C ALA A 173 -10.13 11.64 3.63
N TYR A 174 -11.13 10.78 3.37
CA TYR A 174 -12.53 11.14 3.61
C TYR A 174 -12.84 11.40 5.08
N ASN A 175 -12.31 10.56 5.98
CA ASN A 175 -12.52 10.75 7.42
C ASN A 175 -11.95 12.10 7.88
N PHE A 176 -10.72 12.42 7.47
CA PHE A 176 -10.09 13.68 7.85
C PHE A 176 -10.79 14.89 7.24
N TYR A 177 -11.19 14.82 5.97
CA TYR A 177 -11.91 15.91 5.32
C TYR A 177 -13.28 16.17 5.97
N TYR A 178 -14.16 15.18 6.02
CA TYR A 178 -15.54 15.36 6.54
C TYR A 178 -15.61 15.44 8.07
N GLY A 179 -14.63 14.86 8.76
CA GLY A 179 -14.53 14.85 10.21
C GLY A 179 -13.88 16.11 10.79
N TYR A 180 -13.05 16.80 10.00
CA TYR A 180 -12.20 17.89 10.48
C TYR A 180 -12.10 19.06 9.48
N LEU A 181 -11.41 18.89 8.34
CA LEU A 181 -11.04 20.05 7.48
C LEU A 181 -12.24 20.83 6.92
N ARG A 182 -13.29 20.13 6.47
CA ARG A 182 -14.53 20.77 6.00
C ARG A 182 -15.20 21.60 7.11
N LEU A 183 -14.94 21.27 8.37
CA LEU A 183 -15.49 21.98 9.50
C LEU A 183 -14.63 23.20 9.86
N THR A 184 -13.31 23.08 9.84
CA THR A 184 -12.40 24.09 10.42
C THR A 184 -11.84 25.10 9.42
N LEU A 185 -11.77 24.74 8.12
CA LEU A 185 -11.19 25.61 7.09
C LEU A 185 -12.14 26.73 6.63
N PRO A 186 -13.37 26.45 6.15
CA PRO A 186 -14.20 27.47 5.54
C PRO A 186 -14.85 28.38 6.57
N SER A 187 -15.04 29.65 6.22
CA SER A 187 -15.97 30.53 6.93
C SER A 187 -17.41 30.10 6.67
N SER A 188 -18.29 30.30 7.65
CA SER A 188 -19.72 29.98 7.52
C SER A 188 -20.55 31.24 7.68
N GLU A 189 -21.63 31.34 6.89
CA GLU A 189 -22.59 32.46 6.95
C GLU A 189 -23.12 32.74 8.37
N THR A 190 -23.19 31.71 9.23
CA THR A 190 -23.70 31.83 10.60
C THR A 190 -22.61 32.20 11.62
N SER A 191 -21.84 33.26 11.36
CA SER A 191 -20.83 33.82 12.29
C SER A 191 -19.68 32.90 12.70
N ARG A 192 -19.34 31.86 11.90
CA ARG A 192 -18.19 31.00 12.20
C ARG A 192 -17.00 31.41 11.37
N LYS A 193 -15.89 31.67 12.05
CA LYS A 193 -14.64 32.10 11.44
C LYS A 193 -13.92 30.94 10.80
N GLY A 194 -13.58 31.07 9.52
CA GLY A 194 -12.70 30.15 8.81
C GLY A 194 -11.23 30.33 9.22
N ILE A 195 -10.35 29.57 8.59
CA ILE A 195 -8.91 29.59 8.91
C ILE A 195 -8.28 30.96 8.64
N ILE A 196 -8.66 31.63 7.55
CA ILE A 196 -8.13 32.96 7.18
C ILE A 196 -8.49 33.98 8.25
N GLU A 197 -9.78 34.10 8.57
CA GLU A 197 -10.26 35.03 9.60
C GLU A 197 -9.62 34.74 10.97
N LYS A 198 -9.41 33.46 11.32
CA LYS A 198 -8.72 33.10 12.57
C LYS A 198 -7.26 33.55 12.59
N ILE A 199 -6.57 33.51 11.46
CA ILE A 199 -5.20 34.02 11.32
C ILE A 199 -5.18 35.54 11.44
N GLU A 200 -6.05 36.25 10.73
CA GLU A 200 -6.15 37.72 10.77
C GLU A 200 -6.45 38.23 12.19
N ASN A 201 -7.40 37.59 12.89
CA ASN A 201 -7.68 37.94 14.29
C ASN A 201 -6.47 37.69 15.21
N PHE A 202 -5.67 36.66 14.92
CA PHE A 202 -4.44 36.38 15.68
C PHE A 202 -3.38 37.45 15.41
N GLU A 203 -3.23 37.88 14.15
CA GLU A 203 -2.34 38.98 13.76
C GLU A 203 -2.67 40.26 14.50
N ASP A 204 -3.96 40.64 14.52
CA ASP A 204 -4.44 41.84 15.19
C ASP A 204 -4.23 41.77 16.70
N TYR A 205 -4.61 40.65 17.33
CA TYR A 205 -4.53 40.49 18.79
C TYR A 205 -3.09 40.43 19.30
N HIS A 206 -2.19 39.77 18.56
CA HIS A 206 -0.80 39.60 18.96
C HIS A 206 0.18 40.60 18.32
N ASN A 207 -0.30 41.48 17.43
CA ASN A 207 0.50 42.43 16.66
C ASN A 207 1.66 41.74 15.90
N VAL A 208 1.31 40.71 15.13
CA VAL A 208 2.24 39.89 14.30
C VAL A 208 1.73 39.80 12.87
N THR A 209 2.53 39.23 11.96
CA THR A 209 2.12 39.02 10.57
C THR A 209 2.53 37.64 10.07
N PHE A 210 1.62 36.97 9.38
CA PHE A 210 1.79 35.70 8.69
C PHE A 210 2.02 36.00 7.21
N PRO A 211 3.04 35.40 6.58
CA PRO A 211 3.29 35.59 5.16
C PRO A 211 2.24 34.89 4.27
N VAL A 212 1.51 33.90 4.81
CA VAL A 212 0.52 33.10 4.07
C VAL A 212 -0.63 32.72 5.00
N HIS A 213 -1.86 33.07 4.60
CA HIS A 213 -3.10 32.78 5.33
C HIS A 213 -3.70 31.44 4.92
N LYS A 214 -2.99 30.34 5.22
CA LYS A 214 -3.45 28.96 4.94
C LYS A 214 -3.07 28.03 6.10
N LEU A 215 -3.82 26.94 6.26
CA LEU A 215 -3.36 25.81 7.08
C LEU A 215 -2.34 24.99 6.30
N PHE A 216 -1.12 24.86 6.81
CA PHE A 216 -0.13 23.93 6.27
C PHE A 216 -0.29 22.55 6.90
N LEU A 217 -0.42 21.52 6.07
CA LEU A 217 -0.59 20.14 6.52
C LEU A 217 0.61 19.29 6.12
N LEU A 218 1.34 18.80 7.12
CA LEU A 218 2.52 17.96 6.93
C LEU A 218 2.12 16.49 6.70
N ILE A 219 2.68 15.87 5.66
CA ILE A 219 2.46 14.48 5.26
C ILE A 219 3.84 13.84 4.95
N PRO A 220 4.54 13.29 5.95
CA PRO A 220 5.83 12.62 5.73
C PRO A 220 5.66 11.23 5.11
N THR A 221 6.61 10.82 4.26
CA THR A 221 6.69 9.47 3.67
C THR A 221 6.81 8.37 4.71
N SER A 222 7.41 8.64 5.88
CA SER A 222 7.46 7.67 6.97
C SER A 222 6.09 7.35 7.59
N GLY A 223 5.14 8.29 7.47
CA GLY A 223 3.83 8.26 8.14
C GLY A 223 3.86 8.77 9.58
N TYR A 224 5.01 9.22 10.11
CA TYR A 224 5.13 9.66 11.49
C TYR A 224 5.48 11.15 11.60
N ILE A 225 4.73 11.87 12.43
CA ILE A 225 5.00 13.25 12.81
C ILE A 225 5.03 13.30 14.34
N PRO A 226 6.07 13.89 14.96
CA PRO A 226 6.12 14.00 16.41
C PRO A 226 5.02 14.93 16.93
N PRO A 227 4.58 14.74 18.19
CA PRO A 227 3.54 15.58 18.79
C PRO A 227 3.96 17.05 18.93
N ASP A 228 5.26 17.33 19.06
CA ASP A 228 5.82 18.68 19.03
C ASP A 228 6.72 18.86 17.78
N LEU A 229 6.35 19.80 16.90
CA LEU A 229 7.12 20.13 15.70
C LEU A 229 8.51 20.70 16.01
N LYS A 230 8.77 21.13 17.24
CA LYS A 230 10.11 21.48 17.72
C LYS A 230 11.11 20.32 17.57
N GLU A 231 10.63 19.08 17.70
CA GLU A 231 11.45 17.88 17.52
C GLU A 231 11.78 17.60 16.04
N ALA A 232 10.80 17.80 15.15
CA ALA A 232 10.99 17.62 13.70
C ALA A 232 11.77 18.77 13.04
N SER A 233 11.90 19.90 13.73
CA SER A 233 12.49 21.13 13.17
C SER A 233 13.91 21.42 13.65
N CYS A 234 14.59 20.46 14.28
CA CYS A 234 15.89 20.71 14.93
C CYS A 234 15.86 21.93 15.87
N GLN A 235 14.74 22.12 16.59
CA GLN A 235 14.50 23.26 17.49
C GLN A 235 14.33 24.64 16.80
N TRP A 236 14.14 24.67 15.48
CA TRP A 236 13.89 25.90 14.73
C TRP A 236 12.44 26.38 14.84
N MET A 237 11.52 25.51 15.27
CA MET A 237 10.13 25.87 15.50
C MET A 237 9.79 25.98 16.97
N GLU A 238 8.85 26.88 17.25
CA GLU A 238 8.27 27.09 18.57
C GLU A 238 6.76 27.28 18.44
N ASN A 239 5.99 26.45 19.14
CA ASN A 239 4.57 26.68 19.34
C ASN A 239 4.39 27.91 20.23
N ILE A 240 3.48 28.82 19.84
CA ILE A 240 3.28 30.07 20.57
C ILE A 240 1.94 30.02 21.28
N HIS A 241 0.87 29.98 20.49
CA HIS A 241 -0.51 30.09 20.95
C HIS A 241 -1.45 29.39 19.97
N GLU A 242 -2.60 29.02 20.49
CA GLU A 242 -3.70 28.48 19.71
C GLU A 242 -4.43 29.61 18.99
N LEU A 243 -4.92 29.33 17.78
CA LEU A 243 -5.93 30.19 17.15
C LEU A 243 -7.24 30.09 17.93
N GLU A 244 -8.17 31.01 17.67
CA GLU A 244 -9.49 31.02 18.29
C GLU A 244 -10.20 29.66 18.17
N GLU A 245 -10.65 29.13 19.31
CA GLU A 245 -11.37 27.86 19.38
C GLU A 245 -12.72 27.93 18.67
N GLU A 246 -13.09 26.81 18.06
CA GLU A 246 -14.42 26.63 17.49
C GLU A 246 -15.13 25.46 18.14
N LYS A 247 -16.37 25.68 18.62
CA LYS A 247 -17.18 24.64 19.26
C LYS A 247 -18.30 24.17 18.34
N ARG A 248 -18.45 22.85 18.19
CA ARG A 248 -19.54 22.23 17.41
C ARG A 248 -20.15 21.05 18.14
N ASN A 249 -21.45 20.85 17.95
CA ASN A 249 -22.12 19.64 18.42
C ASN A 249 -21.93 18.53 17.37
N ARG A 250 -21.31 17.40 17.74
CA ARG A 250 -20.95 16.33 16.81
C ARG A 250 -21.10 14.97 17.46
N ALA A 251 -21.87 14.07 16.83
CA ALA A 251 -22.01 12.66 17.24
C ALA A 251 -22.31 12.48 18.75
N GLY A 252 -23.23 13.28 19.29
CA GLY A 252 -23.58 13.27 20.71
C GLY A 252 -22.64 14.04 21.65
N ASN A 253 -21.51 14.56 21.15
CA ASN A 253 -20.61 15.44 21.89
C ASN A 253 -21.03 16.91 21.69
N ILE A 254 -21.68 17.48 22.70
CA ILE A 254 -22.11 18.87 22.72
C ILE A 254 -20.90 19.76 23.05
N GLY A 255 -20.64 20.77 22.21
CA GLY A 255 -19.54 21.71 22.42
C GLY A 255 -18.16 21.12 22.14
N ARG A 256 -18.04 20.15 21.23
CA ARG A 256 -16.74 19.61 20.78
C ARG A 256 -15.87 20.75 20.25
N THR A 257 -14.72 20.96 20.88
CA THR A 257 -13.75 21.99 20.50
C THR A 257 -12.85 21.54 19.35
N TYR A 258 -12.65 22.45 18.41
CA TYR A 258 -11.70 22.40 17.32
C TYR A 258 -10.76 23.59 17.44
N ARG A 259 -9.45 23.36 17.26
CA ARG A 259 -8.41 24.39 17.35
C ARG A 259 -7.26 24.08 16.42
N ASN A 260 -6.52 25.12 16.06
CA ASN A 260 -5.25 25.05 15.32
C ASN A 260 -4.18 25.80 16.10
N ASN A 261 -2.91 25.55 15.78
CA ASN A 261 -1.78 26.15 16.48
C ASN A 261 -0.99 27.07 15.57
N ALA A 262 -0.61 28.24 16.08
CA ALA A 262 0.35 29.12 15.45
C ALA A 262 1.78 28.80 15.92
N TYR A 263 2.72 28.79 14.99
CA TYR A 263 4.13 28.53 15.23
C TYR A 263 4.99 29.69 14.74
N LYS A 264 6.11 29.91 15.43
CA LYS A 264 7.27 30.67 14.93
C LYS A 264 8.25 29.69 14.31
N ILE A 265 8.76 30.03 13.13
CA ILE A 265 9.93 29.42 12.53
C ILE A 265 11.08 30.43 12.63
N TYR A 266 12.21 30.05 13.21
CA TYR A 266 13.43 30.87 13.26
C TYR A 266 14.33 30.50 12.06
N PRO A 267 14.44 31.36 11.01
CA PRO A 267 15.28 31.06 9.86
C PRO A 267 16.74 30.90 10.28
N GLU A 268 17.40 29.84 9.80
CA GLU A 268 18.78 29.47 10.18
C GLU A 268 18.94 29.11 11.67
N GLY A 269 17.82 28.82 12.34
CA GLY A 269 17.78 28.36 13.71
C GLY A 269 17.62 29.46 14.75
N ARG A 270 17.28 29.06 15.97
CA ARG A 270 16.85 29.97 17.06
C ARG A 270 17.91 31.00 17.51
N LYS A 271 19.19 30.75 17.19
CA LYS A 271 20.32 31.61 17.57
C LYS A 271 20.82 32.52 16.44
N SER A 272 20.19 32.49 15.26
CA SER A 272 20.64 33.28 14.10
C SER A 272 20.41 34.79 14.28
N GLY A 273 19.44 35.18 15.13
CA GLY A 273 19.01 36.57 15.28
C GLY A 273 18.06 37.04 14.18
N ASN A 274 17.72 36.17 13.21
CA ASN A 274 16.75 36.46 12.16
C ASN A 274 15.34 36.63 12.75
N LYS A 275 14.55 37.52 12.15
CA LYS A 275 13.14 37.69 12.53
C LYS A 275 12.38 36.38 12.28
N PRO A 276 11.55 35.91 13.22
CA PRO A 276 10.82 34.68 13.02
C PRO A 276 9.71 34.86 11.99
N VAL A 277 9.40 33.77 11.28
CA VAL A 277 8.31 33.67 10.33
C VAL A 277 7.15 32.94 11.01
N TYR A 278 5.95 33.51 10.93
CA TYR A 278 4.74 32.93 11.55
C TYR A 278 4.04 31.99 10.57
N ILE A 279 3.48 30.91 11.07
CA ILE A 279 2.76 29.93 10.26
C ILE A 279 1.69 29.20 11.09
N VAL A 280 0.59 28.79 10.46
CA VAL A 280 -0.33 27.80 11.02
C VAL A 280 -0.04 26.46 10.36
N VAL A 281 0.38 25.48 11.16
CA VAL A 281 0.83 24.19 10.64
C VAL A 281 0.51 23.08 11.62
N GLU A 282 0.15 21.92 11.09
CA GLU A 282 -0.04 20.69 11.85
C GLU A 282 0.30 19.45 11.04
N GLY A 283 0.44 18.33 11.72
CA GLY A 283 0.57 17.03 11.07
C GLY A 283 -0.78 16.44 10.70
N ALA A 284 -0.85 15.72 9.57
CA ALA A 284 -2.03 14.95 9.21
C ALA A 284 -2.27 13.82 10.23
N THR A 285 -3.18 14.06 11.18
CA THR A 285 -3.47 13.13 12.29
C THR A 285 -3.78 11.69 11.87
N PRO A 286 -4.48 11.41 10.74
CA PRO A 286 -4.71 10.03 10.31
C PRO A 286 -3.44 9.21 10.09
N LEU A 287 -2.33 9.87 9.71
CA LEU A 287 -1.05 9.19 9.52
C LEU A 287 -0.50 8.65 10.84
N LEU A 288 -0.70 9.35 11.96
CA LEU A 288 -0.30 8.87 13.27
C LEU A 288 -1.06 7.60 13.66
N THR A 289 -2.38 7.58 13.46
CA THR A 289 -3.19 6.37 13.69
C THR A 289 -2.71 5.22 12.80
N TYR A 290 -2.43 5.50 11.53
CA TYR A 290 -1.89 4.49 10.61
C TYR A 290 -0.50 3.98 11.02
N TYR A 291 0.36 4.86 11.50
CA TYR A 291 1.68 4.51 12.03
C TYR A 291 1.55 3.61 13.26
N GLU A 292 0.62 3.90 14.17
CA GLU A 292 0.36 3.06 15.34
C GLU A 292 -0.15 1.67 14.94
N VAL A 293 -1.08 1.57 13.99
CA VAL A 293 -1.58 0.28 13.48
C VAL A 293 -0.43 -0.61 13.01
N GLN A 294 0.58 -0.05 12.36
CA GLN A 294 1.77 -0.79 11.90
C GLN A 294 2.68 -1.28 13.03
N LYS A 295 2.64 -0.63 14.20
CA LYS A 295 3.48 -0.96 15.37
C LYS A 295 2.86 -2.00 16.29
N HIS A 296 1.53 -2.13 16.27
CA HIS A 296 0.84 -3.11 17.09
C HIS A 296 0.94 -4.53 16.50
N ASN A 297 0.87 -5.56 17.35
CA ASN A 297 0.97 -6.97 16.95
C ASN A 297 -0.36 -7.54 16.45
N HIS A 298 -0.99 -6.87 15.48
CA HIS A 298 -2.16 -7.41 14.78
C HIS A 298 -1.70 -8.32 13.62
N SER A 299 -2.56 -9.25 13.20
CA SER A 299 -2.27 -10.14 12.05
C SER A 299 -2.02 -9.36 10.77
N GLU A 300 -2.63 -8.18 10.64
CA GLU A 300 -2.66 -7.33 9.47
C GLU A 300 -1.48 -6.33 9.44
N SER A 301 -0.76 -6.14 10.55
CA SER A 301 0.30 -5.11 10.66
C SER A 301 1.46 -5.33 9.69
N ALA A 302 1.75 -6.58 9.32
CA ALA A 302 2.75 -6.88 8.28
C ALA A 302 2.29 -6.39 6.90
N VAL A 303 1.00 -6.57 6.58
CA VAL A 303 0.38 -6.12 5.34
C VAL A 303 0.37 -4.60 5.28
N TYR A 304 -0.03 -3.93 6.37
CA TYR A 304 0.00 -2.47 6.42
C TYR A 304 1.41 -1.90 6.20
N ARG A 305 2.44 -2.49 6.80
CA ARG A 305 3.84 -2.06 6.57
C ARG A 305 4.28 -2.24 5.13
N GLN A 306 3.89 -3.34 4.49
CA GLN A 306 4.22 -3.63 3.10
C GLN A 306 3.60 -2.58 2.15
N TYR A 307 2.35 -2.16 2.40
CA TYR A 307 1.63 -1.21 1.54
C TYR A 307 1.79 0.26 1.96
N LYS A 308 2.67 0.56 2.92
CA LYS A 308 2.83 1.89 3.52
C LYS A 308 3.02 3.03 2.50
N PRO A 309 3.98 2.95 1.56
CA PRO A 309 4.18 4.04 0.59
C PRO A 309 2.91 4.33 -0.21
N LYS A 310 2.26 3.28 -0.73
CA LYS A 310 1.05 3.37 -1.55
C LYS A 310 -0.15 3.92 -0.78
N ILE A 311 -0.32 3.52 0.48
CA ILE A 311 -1.43 4.01 1.32
C ILE A 311 -1.26 5.50 1.64
N ILE A 312 -0.03 5.95 1.94
CA ILE A 312 0.25 7.37 2.22
C ILE A 312 0.09 8.21 0.95
N GLU A 313 0.63 7.76 -0.17
CA GLU A 313 0.46 8.44 -1.47
C GLU A 313 -1.02 8.55 -1.85
N ARG A 314 -1.80 7.48 -1.67
CA ARG A 314 -3.24 7.48 -1.92
C ARG A 314 -3.99 8.44 -1.00
N PHE A 315 -3.62 8.48 0.28
CA PHE A 315 -4.14 9.46 1.23
C PHE A 315 -3.88 10.89 0.77
N TYR A 316 -2.63 11.22 0.44
CA TYR A 316 -2.24 12.54 -0.04
C TYR A 316 -3.03 12.93 -1.30
N THR A 317 -2.98 12.10 -2.32
CA THR A 317 -3.59 12.38 -3.63
C THR A 317 -5.10 12.54 -3.51
N LYS A 318 -5.77 11.65 -2.75
CA LYS A 318 -7.21 11.73 -2.56
C LYS A 318 -7.60 12.95 -1.73
N LEU A 319 -6.84 13.29 -0.69
CA LEU A 319 -7.11 14.48 0.12
C LEU A 319 -6.95 15.76 -0.72
N GLN A 320 -5.92 15.82 -1.56
CA GLN A 320 -5.72 16.92 -2.50
C GLN A 320 -6.89 17.05 -3.49
N GLU A 321 -7.32 15.95 -4.10
CA GLU A 321 -8.47 15.91 -5.00
C GLU A 321 -9.75 16.43 -4.32
N ILE A 322 -10.02 15.99 -3.09
CA ILE A 322 -11.20 16.45 -2.34
C ILE A 322 -11.10 17.95 -2.04
N LEU A 323 -9.97 18.43 -1.53
CA LEU A 323 -9.80 19.86 -1.22
C LEU A 323 -9.94 20.75 -2.46
N GLN A 324 -9.35 20.33 -3.59
CA GLN A 324 -9.36 21.11 -4.83
C GLN A 324 -10.70 21.09 -5.57
N SER A 325 -11.47 20.00 -5.42
CA SER A 325 -12.80 19.87 -6.05
C SER A 325 -13.91 20.62 -5.30
N ASN A 326 -13.69 21.00 -4.04
CA ASN A 326 -14.69 21.67 -3.19
C ASN A 326 -14.40 23.18 -3.07
N PRO A 327 -15.23 24.07 -3.65
CA PRO A 327 -14.97 25.51 -3.66
C PRO A 327 -14.79 26.16 -2.28
N GLU A 328 -15.52 25.69 -1.27
CA GLU A 328 -15.47 26.22 0.10
C GLU A 328 -14.11 26.00 0.77
N THR A 329 -13.40 24.95 0.39
CA THR A 329 -12.13 24.55 1.03
C THR A 329 -10.91 24.71 0.13
N ARG A 330 -11.14 24.98 -1.16
CA ARG A 330 -10.08 25.18 -2.14
C ARG A 330 -9.22 26.37 -1.72
N ASP A 331 -7.91 26.20 -1.85
CA ASP A 331 -6.90 27.20 -1.51
C ASP A 331 -6.79 27.61 -0.03
N LEU A 332 -7.56 27.02 0.88
CA LEU A 332 -7.47 27.29 2.34
C LEU A 332 -6.43 26.43 3.07
N CYS A 333 -5.95 25.37 2.43
CA CYS A 333 -4.99 24.43 3.00
C CYS A 333 -3.90 24.09 2.00
N GLU A 334 -2.65 24.10 2.47
CA GLU A 334 -1.45 23.75 1.71
C GLU A 334 -0.95 22.37 2.16
N LEU A 335 -1.05 21.39 1.27
CA LEU A 335 -0.54 20.04 1.55
C LEU A 335 0.96 19.94 1.24
N ILE A 336 1.74 19.52 2.23
CA ILE A 336 3.18 19.27 2.09
C ILE A 336 3.42 17.76 2.23
N TYR A 337 3.49 17.09 1.09
CA TYR A 337 4.02 15.74 0.98
C TYR A 337 5.55 15.81 0.82
N TYR A 338 6.30 15.14 1.70
CA TYR A 338 7.76 15.23 1.72
C TYR A 338 8.43 13.97 2.26
N ASP A 339 9.66 13.72 1.84
CA ASP A 339 10.52 12.72 2.45
C ASP A 339 11.11 13.27 3.74
N ASP A 340 10.82 12.62 4.87
CA ASP A 340 11.31 13.03 6.18
C ASP A 340 12.73 12.53 6.48
N PHE A 341 13.35 11.81 5.54
CA PHE A 341 14.74 11.39 5.58
C PHE A 341 15.51 11.82 4.32
N ASP A 342 16.77 12.24 4.48
CA ASP A 342 17.66 12.51 3.36
C ASP A 342 18.27 11.21 2.78
N ALA A 343 19.00 11.31 1.66
CA ALA A 343 19.68 10.17 1.03
C ALA A 343 20.71 9.47 1.93
N LYS A 344 21.07 10.07 3.07
CA LYS A 344 21.98 9.51 4.08
C LYS A 344 21.22 8.91 5.28
N GLY A 345 19.89 8.94 5.26
CA GLY A 345 19.02 8.46 6.34
C GLY A 345 18.92 9.40 7.53
N ASN A 346 19.33 10.66 7.42
CA ASN A 346 19.14 11.66 8.47
C ASN A 346 17.77 12.31 8.35
N LYS A 347 17.15 12.65 9.49
CA LYS A 347 15.89 13.39 9.48
C LYS A 347 16.04 14.76 8.82
N VAL A 348 15.14 15.06 7.89
CA VAL A 348 15.08 16.39 7.25
C VAL A 348 14.46 17.38 8.22
N ASN A 349 15.01 18.60 8.28
CA ASN A 349 14.48 19.67 9.11
C ASN A 349 13.19 20.23 8.49
N VAL A 350 12.04 19.98 9.12
CA VAL A 350 10.74 20.43 8.61
C VAL A 350 10.61 21.96 8.50
N ALA A 351 11.35 22.72 9.31
CA ALA A 351 11.35 24.18 9.22
C ALA A 351 11.85 24.67 7.86
N MET A 352 12.87 24.01 7.30
CA MET A 352 13.41 24.37 5.98
C MET A 352 12.39 24.13 4.88
N ILE A 353 11.68 22.99 4.94
CA ILE A 353 10.62 22.64 3.99
C ILE A 353 9.50 23.68 4.01
N LEU A 354 9.08 24.10 5.20
CA LEU A 354 8.03 25.10 5.37
C LEU A 354 8.47 26.47 4.84
N LEU A 355 9.69 26.92 5.16
CA LEU A 355 10.22 28.19 4.65
C LEU A 355 10.34 28.21 3.12
N GLU A 356 10.80 27.11 2.52
CA GLU A 356 10.88 26.96 1.07
C GLU A 356 9.48 27.01 0.44
N ARG A 357 8.49 26.33 1.04
CA ARG A 357 7.11 26.35 0.54
C ARG A 357 6.49 27.75 0.63
N ILE A 358 6.68 28.46 1.74
CA ILE A 358 6.23 29.85 1.90
C ILE A 358 6.84 30.73 0.80
N SER A 359 8.16 30.62 0.57
CA SER A 359 8.84 31.40 -0.46
C SER A 359 8.30 31.12 -1.86
N LYS A 360 7.98 29.86 -2.18
CA LYS A 360 7.38 29.46 -3.46
C LYS A 360 5.99 30.05 -3.65
N ILE A 361 5.14 30.01 -2.61
CA ILE A 361 3.78 30.58 -2.66
C ILE A 361 3.82 32.09 -2.89
N ASN A 362 4.73 32.80 -2.21
CA ASN A 362 4.83 34.26 -2.34
C ASN A 362 5.50 34.72 -3.64
N SER A 363 6.13 33.81 -4.38
CA SER A 363 6.78 34.11 -5.68
C SER A 363 5.91 33.73 -6.89
N ALA A 364 4.79 33.05 -6.66
CA ALA A 364 3.81 32.65 -7.66
C ALA A 364 2.71 33.71 -7.77
#